data_AF-A0A847GRE8-F1
#
_entry.id   AF-A0A847GRE8-F1
#
_cell.length_a   1.000
_cell.length_b   1.000
_cell.length_c   1.000
_cell.angle_alpha   90.00
_cell.angle_beta   90.00
_cell.angle_gamma   90.00
#
_symmetry.space_group_name_H-M   'P 1'
#
loop_
_entity.id
_entity.type
_entity.pdbx_description
1 polymer ?
#
loop_
_entity_poly.entity_id
_entity_poly.type
_entity_poly.pdbx_seq_one_letter_code
_entity_poly.pdbx_strand_id
1 'polypeptide(L)'
;MSAELNMAVMGAAGNAGALFLGMLPFALLGVIVVVAAHLILVIGRRRGSVPRSPWGWWAWLVYLGTLASVSVLAITSVVAMIQSGILGGWWLFLHMVGAGAFTFVLPVLAVTWCEAHRWGCPRQPSGGEDQPPPSRFLGLAKAMFWLILIGGLVAIGTMILSMLPVFGTDGLVLLLDIHRYAGLAVVVATVLHLYAALLPRFGVS
;
A
#
# COMPACT_ATOMS: atom_id res chain seq x y z
N MET A 1 -39.19 16.32 5.62
CA MET A 1 -38.50 15.25 4.87
C MET A 1 -36.99 15.52 4.67
N SER A 2 -36.55 16.76 4.46
CA SER A 2 -35.11 17.10 4.29
C SER A 2 -34.28 17.07 5.60
N ALA A 3 -34.86 17.44 6.74
CA ALA A 3 -34.13 17.48 8.02
C ALA A 3 -33.78 16.08 8.58
N GLU A 4 -34.70 15.12 8.49
CA GLU A 4 -34.46 13.74 8.93
C GLU A 4 -33.45 13.01 8.04
N LEU A 5 -33.49 13.26 6.73
CA LEU A 5 -32.51 12.72 5.79
C LEU A 5 -31.10 13.25 6.10
N ASN A 6 -30.97 14.54 6.40
CA ASN A 6 -29.69 15.14 6.79
C ASN A 6 -29.15 14.57 8.10
N MET A 7 -30.01 14.29 9.08
CA MET A 7 -29.58 13.66 10.34
C MET A 7 -29.14 12.20 10.14
N ALA A 8 -29.84 11.43 9.30
CA ALA A 8 -29.47 10.05 8.99
C ALA A 8 -28.13 9.97 8.23
N VAL A 9 -27.91 10.86 7.25
CA VAL A 9 -26.66 10.92 6.47
C VAL A 9 -25.48 11.35 7.35
N MET A 10 -25.67 12.33 8.26
CA MET A 10 -24.65 12.73 9.22
C MET A 10 -24.32 11.60 10.22
N GLY A 11 -25.33 10.85 10.68
CA GLY A 11 -25.13 9.69 11.56
C GLY A 11 -24.35 8.55 10.89
N ALA A 12 -24.66 8.24 9.62
CA ALA A 12 -23.99 7.18 8.85
C ALA A 12 -22.52 7.54 8.54
N ALA A 13 -22.24 8.77 8.12
CA ALA A 13 -20.89 9.25 7.87
C ALA A 13 -20.04 9.25 9.16
N GLY A 14 -20.63 9.64 10.29
CA GLY A 14 -19.99 9.58 11.60
C GLY A 14 -19.61 8.16 12.03
N ASN A 15 -20.49 7.18 11.78
CA ASN A 15 -20.22 5.78 12.10
C ASN A 15 -19.08 5.19 11.25
N ALA A 16 -19.06 5.47 9.95
CA ALA A 16 -18.01 4.95 9.05
C ALA A 16 -16.61 5.51 9.40
N GLY A 17 -16.53 6.80 9.75
CA GLY A 17 -15.28 7.42 10.23
C GLY A 17 -14.82 6.83 11.57
N ALA A 18 -15.75 6.61 12.51
CA ALA A 18 -15.46 5.98 13.80
C ALA A 18 -14.96 4.54 13.64
N LEU A 19 -15.57 3.74 12.75
CA LEU A 19 -15.12 2.39 12.44
C LEU A 19 -13.71 2.39 11.86
N PHE A 20 -13.39 3.30 10.93
CA PHE A 20 -12.05 3.41 10.37
C PHE A 20 -11.00 3.77 11.42
N LEU A 21 -11.26 4.79 12.24
CA LEU A 21 -10.37 5.18 13.34
C LEU A 21 -10.23 4.05 14.36
N GLY A 22 -11.29 3.28 14.60
CA GLY A 22 -11.26 2.08 15.43
C GLY A 22 -10.39 0.97 14.84
N MET A 23 -10.33 0.82 13.51
CA MET A 23 -9.47 -0.17 12.84
C MET A 23 -7.99 0.22 12.76
N LEU A 24 -7.68 1.53 12.76
CA LEU A 24 -6.32 2.05 12.68
C LEU A 24 -5.34 1.45 13.72
N PRO A 25 -5.66 1.40 15.04
CA PRO A 25 -4.75 0.81 16.02
C PRO A 25 -4.50 -0.69 15.77
N PHE A 26 -5.50 -1.43 15.29
CA PHE A 26 -5.32 -2.86 14.94
C PHE A 26 -4.43 -3.03 13.71
N ALA A 27 -4.54 -2.16 12.71
CA ALA A 27 -3.65 -2.16 11.56
C ALA A 27 -2.19 -1.87 11.97
N LEU A 28 -1.97 -0.88 12.85
CA LEU A 28 -0.65 -0.58 13.40
C LEU A 28 -0.09 -1.75 14.23
N LEU A 29 -0.91 -2.35 15.09
CA LEU A 29 -0.53 -3.54 15.85
C LEU A 29 -0.17 -4.71 14.92
N GLY A 30 -0.95 -4.92 13.86
CA GLY A 30 -0.67 -5.93 12.84
C GLY A 30 0.68 -5.72 12.17
N VAL A 31 1.02 -4.47 11.80
CA VAL A 31 2.34 -4.12 11.26
C VAL A 31 3.45 -4.49 12.26
N ILE A 32 3.30 -4.10 13.53
CA ILE A 32 4.29 -4.39 14.58
C ILE A 32 4.49 -5.90 14.74
N VAL A 33 3.39 -6.67 14.80
CA VAL A 33 3.43 -8.13 14.93
C VAL A 33 4.13 -8.77 13.73
N VAL A 34 3.82 -8.35 12.49
CA VAL A 34 4.46 -8.87 11.29
C VAL A 34 5.95 -8.54 11.28
N VAL A 35 6.34 -7.31 11.64
CA VAL A 35 7.75 -6.90 11.74
C VAL A 35 8.48 -7.74 12.79
N ALA A 36 7.92 -7.90 13.99
CA ALA A 36 8.53 -8.69 15.06
C ALA A 36 8.68 -10.17 14.67
N ALA A 37 7.63 -10.79 14.14
CA ALA A 37 7.66 -12.17 13.68
C ALA A 37 8.69 -12.37 12.55
N HIS A 38 8.73 -11.44 11.58
CA HIS A 38 9.70 -11.49 10.49
C HIS A 38 11.14 -11.33 11.01
N LEU A 39 11.40 -10.41 11.95
CA LEU A 39 12.71 -10.25 12.58
C LEU A 39 13.16 -11.52 13.29
N ILE A 40 12.29 -12.14 14.10
CA ILE A 40 12.59 -13.39 14.81
C ILE A 40 12.94 -14.50 13.81
N LEU A 41 12.17 -14.64 12.72
CA LEU A 41 12.43 -15.62 11.67
C LEU A 41 13.75 -15.38 10.93
N VAL A 42 14.09 -14.12 10.63
CA VAL A 42 15.34 -13.76 9.96
C VAL A 42 16.54 -14.02 10.86
N ILE A 43 16.51 -13.53 12.10
CA ILE A 43 17.58 -13.76 13.10
C ILE A 43 17.80 -15.26 13.34
N GLY A 44 16.70 -16.03 13.44
CA GLY A 44 16.75 -17.47 13.64
C GLY A 44 17.30 -18.27 12.44
N ARG A 45 17.26 -17.71 11.22
CA ARG A 45 17.64 -18.42 9.99
C ARG A 45 19.05 -18.10 9.45
N ARG A 46 19.86 -17.29 10.15
CA ARG A 46 21.26 -16.90 9.83
C ARG A 46 21.64 -17.14 8.36
N ARG A 47 21.02 -16.43 7.42
CA ARG A 47 21.44 -16.50 6.02
C ARG A 47 22.51 -15.46 5.78
N GLY A 48 23.63 -15.89 5.20
CA GLY A 48 24.68 -14.97 4.75
C GLY A 48 24.09 -13.90 3.84
N SER A 49 24.51 -12.65 4.05
CA SER A 49 24.13 -11.53 3.20
C SER A 49 24.74 -11.73 1.81
N VAL A 50 23.87 -11.87 0.80
CA VAL A 50 24.35 -11.85 -0.59
C VAL A 50 24.43 -10.39 -1.03
N PRO A 51 25.58 -9.92 -1.56
CA PRO A 51 25.68 -8.57 -2.09
C PRO A 51 24.64 -8.34 -3.18
N ARG A 52 23.84 -7.30 -3.02
CA ARG A 52 22.80 -6.92 -3.97
C ARG A 52 23.37 -5.96 -4.99
N SER A 53 23.08 -6.19 -6.27
CA SER A 53 23.33 -5.21 -7.32
C SER A 53 22.64 -3.86 -6.98
N PRO A 54 23.29 -2.71 -7.23
CA PRO A 54 22.72 -1.40 -7.00
C PRO A 54 21.48 -1.17 -7.88
N TRP A 55 20.57 -0.30 -7.43
CA TRP A 55 19.37 0.04 -8.20
C TRP A 55 19.76 0.96 -9.35
N GLY A 56 19.20 0.69 -10.55
CA GLY A 56 19.26 1.67 -11.63
C GLY A 56 18.52 2.95 -11.23
N TRP A 57 19.00 4.10 -11.71
CA TRP A 57 18.43 5.41 -11.38
C TRP A 57 16.93 5.49 -11.70
N TRP A 58 16.49 4.91 -12.81
CA TRP A 58 15.07 4.84 -13.21
C TRP A 58 14.22 4.11 -12.17
N ALA A 59 14.66 2.92 -11.77
CA ALA A 59 13.95 2.11 -10.79
C ALA A 59 13.86 2.79 -9.42
N TRP A 60 14.89 3.56 -9.06
CA TRP A 60 14.91 4.40 -7.86
C TRP A 60 13.91 5.56 -7.94
N LEU A 61 13.83 6.26 -9.08
CA LEU A 61 12.85 7.33 -9.29
C LEU A 61 11.41 6.80 -9.20
N VAL A 62 11.11 5.67 -9.85
CA VAL A 62 9.78 5.04 -9.79
C VAL A 62 9.42 4.65 -8.36
N TYR A 63 10.37 4.10 -7.61
CA TYR A 63 10.17 3.73 -6.21
C TYR A 63 9.89 4.96 -5.33
N LEU A 64 10.67 6.04 -5.51
CA LEU A 64 10.44 7.28 -4.78
C LEU A 64 9.12 7.95 -5.15
N GLY A 65 8.74 7.95 -6.43
CA GLY A 65 7.45 8.45 -6.87
C GLY A 65 6.28 7.68 -6.23
N THR A 66 6.42 6.36 -6.13
CA THR A 66 5.45 5.50 -5.43
C THR A 66 5.39 5.85 -3.95
N LEU A 67 6.54 5.93 -3.27
CA LEU A 67 6.58 6.24 -1.85
C LEU A 67 5.99 7.62 -1.54
N ALA A 68 6.38 8.64 -2.32
CA ALA A 68 5.89 10.00 -2.16
C ALA A 68 4.37 10.10 -2.37
N SER A 69 3.84 9.47 -3.43
CA SER A 69 2.39 9.50 -3.70
C SER A 69 1.59 8.78 -2.62
N VAL A 70 2.01 7.58 -2.19
CA VAL A 70 1.37 6.86 -1.08
C VAL A 70 1.44 7.67 0.22
N SER A 71 2.58 8.30 0.52
CA SER A 71 2.71 9.14 1.72
C SER A 71 1.75 10.34 1.69
N VAL A 72 1.64 11.05 0.57
CA VAL A 72 0.68 12.16 0.42
C VAL A 72 -0.75 11.66 0.62
N LEU A 73 -1.13 10.56 -0.02
CA LEU A 73 -2.46 9.97 0.11
C LEU A 73 -2.78 9.55 1.54
N ALA A 74 -1.83 8.88 2.19
CA ALA A 74 -1.96 8.43 3.58
C ALA A 74 -2.13 9.61 4.53
N ILE A 75 -1.23 10.59 4.47
CA ILE A 75 -1.25 11.76 5.35
C ILE A 75 -2.54 12.55 5.17
N THR A 76 -2.90 12.87 3.93
CA THR A 76 -4.13 13.65 3.63
C THR A 76 -5.38 12.93 4.12
N SER A 77 -5.47 11.60 3.93
CA SER A 77 -6.62 10.82 4.39
C SER A 77 -6.72 10.72 5.92
N VAL A 78 -5.60 10.43 6.60
CA VAL A 78 -5.57 10.20 8.05
C VAL A 78 -5.77 11.51 8.80
N VAL A 79 -5.08 12.58 8.39
CA VAL A 79 -5.20 13.88 9.04
C VAL A 79 -6.60 14.45 8.87
N ALA A 80 -7.19 14.39 7.66
CA ALA A 80 -8.56 14.85 7.44
C ALA A 80 -9.57 14.03 8.26
N MET A 81 -9.38 12.71 8.38
CA MET A 81 -10.24 11.87 9.19
C MET A 81 -10.18 12.23 10.68
N ILE A 82 -8.98 12.51 11.21
CA ILE A 82 -8.79 12.90 12.61
C ILE A 82 -9.37 14.31 12.88
N GLN A 83 -9.18 15.25 11.96
CA GLN A 83 -9.57 16.65 12.17
C GLN A 83 -11.05 16.91 11.91
N SER A 84 -11.61 16.37 10.83
CA SER A 84 -12.96 16.69 10.35
C SER A 84 -13.87 15.48 10.20
N GLY A 85 -13.37 14.24 10.31
CA GLY A 85 -14.15 13.02 10.05
C GLY A 85 -14.57 12.82 8.58
N ILE A 86 -14.35 13.83 7.74
CA ILE A 86 -14.62 13.83 6.30
C ILE A 86 -13.42 14.41 5.56
N LEU A 87 -13.21 13.94 4.32
CA LEU A 87 -12.17 14.47 3.43
C LEU A 87 -12.76 15.60 2.58
N GLY A 88 -12.38 16.84 2.87
CA GLY A 88 -12.89 18.03 2.18
C GLY A 88 -11.83 19.14 2.05
N GLY A 89 -12.18 20.23 1.34
CA GLY A 89 -11.34 21.41 1.20
C GLY A 89 -9.93 21.13 0.64
N TRP A 90 -8.91 21.76 1.24
CA TRP A 90 -7.51 21.59 0.82
C TRP A 90 -6.98 20.17 0.97
N TRP A 91 -7.45 19.42 1.98
CA TRP A 91 -7.05 18.02 2.16
C TRP A 91 -7.52 17.16 1.00
N LEU A 92 -8.77 17.35 0.54
CA LEU A 92 -9.29 16.66 -0.63
C LEU A 92 -8.52 17.04 -1.90
N PHE A 93 -8.22 18.32 -2.09
CA PHE A 93 -7.43 18.78 -3.24
C PHE A 93 -6.06 18.09 -3.29
N LEU A 94 -5.30 18.10 -2.19
CA LEU A 94 -3.99 17.44 -2.12
C LEU A 94 -4.11 15.92 -2.30
N HIS A 95 -5.14 15.31 -1.74
CA HIS A 95 -5.42 13.89 -1.92
C HIS A 95 -5.66 13.56 -3.40
N MET A 96 -6.44 14.36 -4.12
CA MET A 96 -6.71 14.17 -5.54
C MET A 96 -5.45 14.33 -6.40
N VAL A 97 -4.57 15.29 -6.09
CA VAL A 97 -3.27 15.44 -6.76
C VAL A 97 -2.40 14.20 -6.52
N GLY A 98 -2.31 13.74 -5.28
CA GLY A 98 -1.62 12.51 -4.92
C GLY A 98 -2.19 11.28 -5.61
N ALA A 99 -3.52 11.21 -5.75
CA ALA A 99 -4.24 10.12 -6.40
C ALA A 99 -3.95 10.07 -7.90
N GLY A 100 -3.93 11.23 -8.56
CA GLY A 100 -3.50 11.34 -9.95
C GLY A 100 -2.08 10.79 -10.14
N ALA A 101 -1.12 11.27 -9.35
CA ALA A 101 0.26 10.80 -9.40
C ALA A 101 0.38 9.28 -9.13
N PHE A 102 -0.35 8.77 -8.14
CA PHE A 102 -0.37 7.35 -7.80
C PHE A 102 -0.95 6.50 -8.94
N THR A 103 -2.01 6.97 -9.58
CA THR A 103 -2.67 6.30 -10.71
C THR A 103 -1.71 6.10 -11.88
N PHE A 104 -0.82 7.06 -12.13
CA PHE A 104 0.22 6.94 -13.16
C PHE A 104 1.41 6.09 -12.71
N VAL A 105 1.88 6.24 -11.47
CA VAL A 105 3.11 5.54 -11.02
C VAL A 105 2.86 4.06 -10.78
N LEU A 106 1.66 3.63 -10.38
CA LEU A 106 1.34 2.24 -10.09
C LEU A 106 1.58 1.29 -11.28
N PRO A 107 1.07 1.54 -12.50
CA PRO A 107 1.39 0.69 -13.65
C PRO A 107 2.87 0.75 -14.05
N VAL A 108 3.53 1.91 -13.91
CA VAL A 108 4.97 2.04 -14.17
C VAL A 108 5.77 1.20 -13.18
N LEU A 109 5.39 1.21 -11.90
CA LEU A 109 5.95 0.36 -10.86
C LEU A 109 5.76 -1.12 -11.20
N ALA A 110 4.56 -1.51 -11.62
CA ALA A 110 4.25 -2.88 -12.02
C ALA A 110 5.17 -3.34 -13.15
N VAL A 111 5.26 -2.60 -14.26
CA VAL A 111 6.10 -2.97 -15.40
C VAL A 111 7.59 -3.00 -15.02
N THR A 112 8.05 -2.05 -14.19
CA THR A 112 9.46 -1.96 -13.80
C THR A 112 9.91 -3.12 -12.91
N TRP A 113 9.03 -3.67 -12.07
CA TRP A 113 9.42 -4.57 -10.98
C TRP A 113 8.68 -5.91 -10.93
N CYS A 114 7.70 -6.18 -11.81
CA CYS A 114 6.92 -7.42 -11.81
C CYS A 114 7.79 -8.67 -11.92
N GLU A 115 8.78 -8.67 -12.82
CA GLU A 115 9.68 -9.81 -13.00
C GLU A 115 10.50 -10.11 -11.72
N ALA A 116 11.05 -9.07 -11.08
CA ALA A 116 11.83 -9.20 -9.86
C ALA A 116 11.01 -9.74 -8.66
N HIS A 117 9.69 -9.55 -8.69
CA HIS A 117 8.76 -10.00 -7.65
C HIS A 117 7.94 -11.23 -8.05
N ARG A 118 8.28 -11.92 -9.14
CA ARG A 118 7.66 -13.20 -9.52
C ARG A 118 7.92 -14.27 -8.47
N TRP A 119 6.90 -15.09 -8.19
CA TRP A 119 7.02 -16.30 -7.38
C TRP A 119 7.48 -17.48 -8.24
N GLY A 120 8.22 -18.43 -7.65
CA GLY A 120 8.50 -19.71 -8.32
C GLY A 120 9.61 -19.74 -9.37
N CYS A 121 10.54 -18.77 -9.43
CA CYS A 121 11.78 -19.01 -10.18
C CYS A 121 12.57 -20.15 -9.51
N PRO A 122 12.93 -21.23 -10.23
CA PRO A 122 13.65 -22.36 -9.64
C PRO A 122 14.96 -21.90 -9.01
N ARG A 123 15.17 -22.29 -7.75
CA ARG A 123 16.50 -22.24 -7.13
C ARG A 123 17.31 -23.34 -7.78
N GLN A 124 18.04 -23.03 -8.84
CA GLN A 124 18.90 -24.02 -9.49
C GLN A 124 20.02 -24.45 -8.51
N PRO A 125 20.44 -25.72 -8.51
CA PRO A 125 21.50 -26.21 -7.64
C PRO A 125 22.79 -25.44 -7.91
N SER A 126 23.46 -25.02 -6.84
CA SER A 126 24.77 -24.38 -6.85
C SER A 126 25.79 -25.26 -7.60
N GLY A 127 26.23 -24.85 -8.79
CA GLY A 127 27.27 -25.58 -9.53
C GLY A 127 27.59 -25.12 -10.97
N GLY A 128 26.77 -24.29 -11.62
CA GLY A 128 27.03 -23.81 -12.99
C GLY A 128 27.60 -22.39 -13.04
N GLU A 129 28.55 -22.15 -13.93
CA GLU A 129 29.28 -20.89 -14.17
C GLU A 129 28.42 -19.78 -14.81
N ASP A 130 27.20 -20.13 -15.27
CA ASP A 130 26.20 -19.24 -15.85
C ASP A 130 25.01 -18.98 -14.90
N GLN A 131 25.28 -18.58 -13.65
CA GLN A 131 24.21 -18.43 -12.66
C GLN A 131 23.50 -17.07 -12.75
N PRO A 132 22.17 -17.03 -12.99
CA PRO A 132 21.40 -15.81 -12.80
C PRO A 132 21.38 -15.45 -11.30
N PRO A 133 21.43 -14.14 -10.97
CA PRO A 133 21.65 -13.68 -9.61
C PRO A 133 20.54 -14.16 -8.66
N PRO A 134 20.89 -14.51 -7.40
CA PRO A 134 19.92 -14.96 -6.40
C PRO A 134 18.80 -13.93 -6.18
N SER A 135 17.60 -14.42 -5.85
CA SER A 135 16.39 -13.59 -5.79
C SER A 135 16.61 -12.33 -4.94
N ARG A 136 16.53 -11.18 -5.60
CA ARG A 136 16.87 -9.86 -5.02
C ARG A 136 16.00 -9.47 -3.84
N PHE A 137 14.79 -10.02 -3.70
CA PHE A 137 13.83 -9.64 -2.67
C PHE A 137 13.42 -10.80 -1.77
N LEU A 138 13.30 -10.51 -0.47
CA LEU A 138 12.72 -11.40 0.54
C LEU A 138 11.26 -11.71 0.17
N GLY A 139 10.76 -12.88 0.58
CA GLY A 139 9.38 -13.30 0.32
C GLY A 139 8.34 -12.28 0.81
N LEU A 140 8.61 -11.61 1.95
CA LEU A 140 7.76 -10.54 2.47
C LEU A 140 7.69 -9.35 1.51
N ALA A 141 8.81 -8.86 0.99
CA ALA A 141 8.82 -7.76 0.02
C ALA A 141 8.03 -8.12 -1.25
N LYS A 142 8.16 -9.37 -1.74
CA LYS A 142 7.35 -9.88 -2.86
C LYS A 142 5.86 -9.88 -2.56
N ALA A 143 5.45 -10.41 -1.42
CA ALA A 143 4.05 -10.42 -1.02
C ALA A 143 3.49 -8.99 -0.93
N MET A 144 4.22 -8.08 -0.29
CA MET A 144 3.80 -6.69 -0.14
C MET A 144 3.74 -5.93 -1.46
N PHE A 145 4.65 -6.19 -2.39
CA PHE A 145 4.61 -5.61 -3.74
C PHE A 145 3.28 -5.94 -4.45
N TRP A 146 2.89 -7.22 -4.45
CA TRP A 146 1.62 -7.63 -5.07
C TRP A 146 0.41 -7.05 -4.33
N LEU A 147 0.47 -6.95 -3.01
CA LEU A 147 -0.59 -6.33 -2.22
C LEU A 147 -0.74 -4.83 -2.54
N ILE A 148 0.36 -4.10 -2.76
CA ILE A 148 0.34 -2.70 -3.23
C ILE A 148 -0.33 -2.60 -4.61
N LEU A 149 0.01 -3.49 -5.54
CA LEU A 149 -0.57 -3.46 -6.89
C LEU A 149 -2.08 -3.75 -6.87
N ILE A 150 -2.51 -4.82 -6.19
CA ILE A 150 -3.92 -5.20 -6.12
C ILE A 150 -4.71 -4.16 -5.33
N GLY A 151 -4.23 -3.78 -4.15
CA GLY A 151 -4.89 -2.78 -3.31
C GLY A 151 -4.96 -1.41 -3.99
N GLY A 152 -3.90 -1.01 -4.69
CA GLY A 152 -3.85 0.23 -5.45
C GLY A 152 -4.84 0.22 -6.62
N LEU A 153 -4.92 -0.88 -7.36
CA LEU A 153 -5.90 -1.05 -8.44
C LEU A 153 -7.34 -1.00 -7.93
N VAL A 154 -7.63 -1.65 -6.80
CA VAL A 154 -8.95 -1.59 -6.15
C VAL A 154 -9.27 -0.16 -5.71
N ALA A 155 -8.33 0.53 -5.06
CA ALA A 155 -8.54 1.90 -4.60
C ALA A 155 -8.78 2.89 -5.76
N ILE A 156 -8.04 2.76 -6.86
CA ILE A 156 -8.24 3.57 -8.07
C ILE A 156 -9.59 3.22 -8.71
N GLY A 157 -9.87 1.93 -8.88
CA GLY A 157 -11.07 1.43 -9.54
C GLY A 157 -12.35 1.87 -8.84
N THR A 158 -12.40 1.80 -7.50
CA THR A 158 -13.60 2.21 -6.75
C THR A 158 -13.93 3.69 -6.95
N MET A 159 -12.92 4.57 -7.06
CA MET A 159 -13.15 6.00 -7.29
C MET A 159 -13.56 6.30 -8.74
N ILE A 160 -12.95 5.63 -9.73
CA ILE A 160 -13.38 5.75 -11.14
C ILE A 160 -14.82 5.27 -11.29
N LEU A 161 -15.17 4.13 -10.69
CA LEU A 161 -16.53 3.59 -10.73
C LEU A 161 -17.54 4.52 -10.05
N SER A 162 -17.15 5.18 -8.96
CA SER A 162 -18.00 6.16 -8.25
C SER A 162 -18.32 7.41 -9.10
N MET A 163 -17.54 7.69 -10.15
CA MET A 163 -17.81 8.79 -11.09
C MET A 163 -18.82 8.41 -12.19
N LEU A 164 -19.14 7.12 -12.35
CA LEU A 164 -20.11 6.66 -13.34
C LEU A 164 -21.54 6.78 -12.79
N PRO A 165 -22.54 7.18 -13.60
CA PRO A 165 -23.92 7.31 -13.18
C PRO A 165 -24.65 5.95 -13.10
N VAL A 166 -23.97 4.92 -12.61
CA VAL A 166 -24.46 3.53 -12.55
C VAL A 166 -24.83 3.13 -11.13
N PHE A 167 -24.19 3.72 -10.11
CA PHE A 167 -24.41 3.39 -8.71
C PHE A 167 -25.32 4.41 -8.03
N GLY A 168 -26.34 3.92 -7.32
CA GLY A 168 -27.12 4.73 -6.37
C GLY A 168 -26.34 5.01 -5.08
N THR A 169 -26.97 5.71 -4.14
CA THR A 169 -26.36 6.12 -2.87
C THR A 169 -25.70 4.98 -2.11
N ASP A 170 -26.38 3.84 -1.95
CA ASP A 170 -25.83 2.69 -1.22
C ASP A 170 -24.60 2.09 -1.90
N GLY A 171 -24.59 2.08 -3.24
CA GLY A 171 -23.44 1.63 -4.03
C GLY A 171 -22.24 2.56 -3.88
N LEU A 172 -22.46 3.87 -3.83
CA LEU A 172 -21.41 4.85 -3.59
C LEU A 172 -20.82 4.74 -2.18
N VAL A 173 -21.67 4.49 -1.17
CA VAL A 173 -21.20 4.25 0.21
C VAL A 173 -20.33 3.00 0.27
N LEU A 174 -20.78 1.90 -0.35
CA LEU A 174 -20.00 0.65 -0.42
C LEU A 174 -18.66 0.86 -1.13
N LEU A 175 -18.64 1.54 -2.29
CA LEU A 175 -17.40 1.84 -3.02
C LEU A 175 -16.43 2.69 -2.19
N LEU A 176 -16.96 3.65 -1.44
CA LEU A 176 -16.16 4.49 -0.54
C LEU A 176 -15.55 3.70 0.61
N ASP A 177 -16.29 2.75 1.20
CA ASP A 177 -15.77 1.86 2.24
C ASP A 177 -14.68 0.93 1.70
N ILE A 178 -14.91 0.31 0.53
CA ILE A 178 -13.90 -0.51 -0.15
C ILE A 178 -12.66 0.32 -0.45
N HIS A 179 -12.81 1.55 -0.97
CA HIS A 179 -11.69 2.46 -1.22
C HIS A 179 -10.88 2.72 0.06
N ARG A 180 -11.56 3.02 1.17
CA ARG A 180 -10.93 3.34 2.45
C ARG A 180 -10.08 2.18 2.96
N TYR A 181 -10.62 0.96 2.94
CA TYR A 181 -9.90 -0.22 3.40
C TYR A 181 -8.79 -0.68 2.43
N ALA A 182 -9.01 -0.54 1.11
CA ALA A 182 -7.97 -0.79 0.12
C ALA A 182 -6.81 0.19 0.28
N GLY A 183 -7.09 1.47 0.49
CA GLY A 183 -6.07 2.49 0.77
C GLY A 183 -5.27 2.17 2.03
N LEU A 184 -5.93 1.79 3.13
CA LEU A 184 -5.26 1.36 4.36
C LEU A 184 -4.35 0.15 4.12
N ALA A 185 -4.82 -0.85 3.36
CA ALA A 185 -4.03 -2.02 2.99
C ALA A 185 -2.78 -1.64 2.17
N VAL A 186 -2.89 -0.70 1.23
CA VAL A 186 -1.73 -0.19 0.46
C VAL A 186 -0.72 0.51 1.36
N VAL A 187 -1.17 1.31 2.32
CA VAL A 187 -0.28 1.99 3.29
C VAL A 187 0.48 0.96 4.12
N VAL A 188 -0.23 0.00 4.73
CA VAL A 188 0.36 -1.09 5.51
C VAL A 188 1.37 -1.88 4.67
N ALA A 189 0.99 -2.25 3.44
CA ALA A 189 1.85 -2.98 2.53
C ALA A 189 3.11 -2.18 2.17
N THR A 190 2.97 -0.87 1.94
CA THR A 190 4.10 0.02 1.61
C THR A 190 5.08 0.13 2.77
N VAL A 191 4.60 0.27 4.00
CA VAL A 191 5.45 0.30 5.22
C VAL A 191 6.21 -1.03 5.37
N LEU A 192 5.51 -2.16 5.27
CA LEU A 192 6.12 -3.48 5.38
C LEU A 192 7.10 -3.77 4.23
N HIS A 193 6.79 -3.32 3.02
CA HIS A 193 7.67 -3.42 1.86
C HIS A 193 8.95 -2.61 2.09
N LEU A 194 8.83 -1.35 2.54
CA LEU A 194 9.96 -0.48 2.84
C LEU A 194 10.84 -1.08 3.93
N TYR A 195 10.24 -1.59 5.01
CA TYR A 195 10.94 -2.32 6.06
C TYR A 195 11.74 -3.51 5.48
N ALA A 196 11.11 -4.38 4.71
CA ALA A 196 11.76 -5.55 4.13
C ALA A 196 12.86 -5.19 3.10
N ALA A 197 12.71 -4.06 2.40
CA ALA A 197 13.71 -3.55 1.46
C ALA A 197 14.92 -2.92 2.16
N LEU A 198 14.73 -2.31 3.33
CA LEU A 198 15.78 -1.66 4.11
C LEU A 198 16.52 -2.62 5.06
N LEU A 199 15.86 -3.68 5.54
CA LEU A 199 16.42 -4.65 6.49
C LEU A 199 17.84 -5.14 6.11
N PRO A 200 18.14 -5.49 4.84
CA PRO A 200 19.47 -5.94 4.46
C PRO A 200 20.57 -4.87 4.56
N ARG A 201 20.21 -3.58 4.47
CA ARG A 201 21.17 -2.47 4.64
C ARG A 201 21.69 -2.37 6.06
N PHE A 202 20.93 -2.88 7.03
CA PHE A 202 21.31 -2.92 8.44
C PHE A 202 22.05 -4.21 8.82
N GLY A 203 22.46 -5.03 7.85
CA GLY A 203 23.22 -6.25 8.09
C GLY A 203 22.40 -7.43 8.61
N VAL A 204 21.06 -7.32 8.62
CA VAL A 204 20.14 -8.38 9.06
C VAL A 204 19.55 -9.03 7.79
N SER A 205 19.94 -10.27 7.48
CA SER A 205 19.58 -10.99 6.24
C SER A 205 19.04 -12.40 6.49
#